data_AF-A0A916MFN5-F1
#
_entry.id   AF-A0A916MFN5-F1
#
_cell.length_a   1.000
_cell.length_b   1.000
_cell.length_c   1.000
_cell.angle_alpha   90.00
_cell.angle_beta   90.00
_cell.angle_gamma   90.00
#
_symmetry.space_group_name_H-M   'P 1'
#
loop_
_entity.id
_entity.type
_entity.pdbx_description
1 polymer ?
#
loop_
_entity_poly.entity_id
_entity_poly.type
_entity_poly.pdbx_seq_one_letter_code
_entity_poly.pdbx_strand_id
1 'polypeptide(L)'
;MLAEKFRTLLRTRLRTRWARDVIRKIESWKYLDRDIWDPEHGSQLIYQACQSGLPQAIGKLGSVELGAIRKYLRWCNHPQREELTALDRQILYTNAGVFPNDCHMLESFSVFMTRQVLPELTLIGVWFNLGEANVVKRYALATRRIAITSFESYWITQQPWTKALQGKRVLVVHPFEATIRAQYPYRLKIWMGREDVLPKFELLTMKVPQSPALITPRHASWFEALEDMQQQMSAVEFDIALIGAGAYSLPLAVHAKKLGKQGIHLGGATQIFFGIKGGRWDVDPVISQFYNEHWIRPLPEDTPPHNTLIEGGTYW
;
A
#
# COMPACT_ATOMS: atom_id res chain seq x y z
N MET A 1 9.47 -34.75 -17.33
CA MET A 1 8.30 -33.85 -17.53
C MET A 1 8.11 -32.81 -16.41
N LEU A 2 7.98 -33.18 -15.12
CA LEU A 2 7.73 -32.20 -14.04
C LEU A 2 8.93 -31.26 -13.78
N ALA A 3 10.15 -31.81 -13.73
CA ALA A 3 11.39 -31.06 -13.53
C ALA A 3 11.70 -30.08 -14.68
N GLU A 4 11.26 -30.40 -15.89
CA GLU A 4 11.48 -29.59 -17.09
C GLU A 4 10.49 -28.42 -17.17
N LYS A 5 9.22 -28.66 -16.81
CA LYS A 5 8.24 -27.59 -16.56
C LYS A 5 8.70 -26.65 -15.45
N PHE A 6 9.28 -27.20 -14.37
CA PHE A 6 9.80 -26.41 -13.25
C PHE A 6 11.00 -25.54 -13.65
N ARG A 7 11.96 -26.10 -14.40
CA ARG A 7 13.11 -25.34 -14.95
C ARG A 7 12.68 -24.23 -15.91
N THR A 8 11.68 -24.49 -16.75
CA THR A 8 11.14 -23.48 -17.68
C THR A 8 10.40 -22.37 -16.93
N LEU A 9 9.58 -22.71 -15.93
CA LEU A 9 8.93 -21.72 -15.05
C LEU A 9 9.94 -20.87 -14.27
N LEU A 10 10.98 -21.50 -13.72
CA LEU A 10 12.09 -20.82 -13.03
C LEU A 10 12.86 -19.89 -13.99
N ARG A 11 13.20 -20.35 -15.19
CA ARG A 11 13.89 -19.51 -16.20
C ARG A 11 13.03 -18.33 -16.64
N THR A 12 11.73 -18.51 -16.86
CA THR A 12 10.80 -17.43 -17.22
C THR A 12 10.61 -16.45 -16.06
N ARG A 13 10.51 -16.93 -14.82
CA ARG A 13 10.44 -16.08 -13.60
C ARG A 13 11.74 -15.32 -13.34
N LEU A 14 12.90 -15.96 -13.54
CA LEU A 14 14.22 -15.32 -13.41
C LEU A 14 14.43 -14.25 -14.48
N ARG A 15 14.05 -14.54 -15.74
CA ARG A 15 14.15 -13.58 -16.85
C ARG A 15 13.20 -12.38 -16.67
N THR A 16 12.00 -12.59 -16.12
CA THR A 16 11.05 -11.51 -15.79
C THR A 16 11.45 -10.73 -14.52
N ARG A 17 12.11 -11.36 -13.55
CA ARG A 17 12.70 -10.65 -12.40
C ARG A 17 13.87 -9.78 -12.84
N TRP A 18 14.81 -10.34 -13.60
CA TRP A 18 15.95 -9.59 -14.15
C TRP A 18 15.50 -8.39 -15.01
N ALA A 19 14.53 -8.59 -15.91
CA ALA A 19 13.99 -7.50 -16.70
C ALA A 19 13.36 -6.39 -15.82
N ARG A 20 12.63 -6.76 -14.75
CA ARG A 20 12.11 -5.79 -13.79
C ARG A 20 13.20 -5.04 -13.06
N ASP A 21 14.26 -5.72 -12.64
CA ASP A 21 15.38 -5.10 -11.92
C ASP A 21 16.14 -4.12 -12.83
N VAL A 22 16.34 -4.47 -14.11
CA VAL A 22 16.89 -3.56 -15.13
C VAL A 22 16.00 -2.34 -15.33
N ILE A 23 14.69 -2.52 -15.49
CA ILE A 23 13.73 -1.42 -15.63
C ILE A 23 13.76 -0.50 -14.40
N ARG A 24 13.81 -1.07 -13.19
CA ARG A 24 13.90 -0.31 -11.94
C ARG A 24 15.19 0.49 -11.86
N LYS A 25 16.31 -0.08 -12.31
CA LYS A 25 17.60 0.63 -12.38
C LYS A 25 17.57 1.80 -13.37
N ILE A 26 16.94 1.61 -14.54
CA ILE A 26 16.76 2.69 -15.51
C ILE A 26 15.83 3.77 -14.96
N GLU A 27 14.75 3.38 -14.29
CA GLU A 27 13.81 4.32 -13.68
C GLU A 27 14.45 5.09 -12.51
N SER A 28 15.32 4.45 -11.71
CA SER A 28 16.02 5.13 -10.61
C SER A 28 16.96 6.23 -11.12
N TRP A 29 17.58 6.05 -12.30
CA TRP A 29 18.39 7.09 -12.93
C TRP A 29 17.58 8.35 -13.28
N LYS A 30 16.27 8.23 -13.46
CA LYS A 30 15.41 9.40 -13.70
C LYS A 30 15.20 10.25 -12.46
N TYR A 31 15.68 9.83 -11.29
CA TYR A 31 15.62 10.59 -10.05
C TYR A 31 16.96 11.22 -9.66
N LEU A 32 18.02 11.15 -10.48
CA LEU A 32 19.35 11.71 -10.17
C LEU A 32 19.36 13.23 -9.95
N ASP A 33 18.32 13.92 -10.38
CA ASP A 33 18.09 15.36 -10.18
C ASP A 33 17.42 15.71 -8.83
N ARG A 34 17.11 14.71 -7.99
CA ARG A 34 16.39 14.88 -6.72
C ARG A 34 16.90 13.93 -5.65
N ASP A 35 16.91 14.39 -4.40
CA ASP A 35 17.27 13.53 -3.27
C ASP A 35 16.20 12.46 -3.01
N ILE A 36 16.66 11.21 -2.91
CA ILE A 36 15.92 10.08 -2.36
C ILE A 36 16.68 9.61 -1.14
N TRP A 37 16.06 9.75 0.04
CA TRP A 37 16.67 9.29 1.28
C TRP A 37 16.68 7.76 1.34
N ASP A 38 17.79 7.19 1.79
CA ASP A 38 17.94 5.76 2.00
C ASP A 38 17.02 5.25 3.14
N PRO A 39 16.92 3.93 3.35
CA PRO A 39 15.94 3.35 4.26
C PRO A 39 16.00 3.88 5.70
N GLU A 40 17.21 4.02 6.27
CA GLU A 40 17.41 4.46 7.65
C GLU A 40 17.05 5.94 7.80
N HIS A 41 17.54 6.80 6.90
CA HIS A 41 17.16 8.22 6.91
C HIS A 41 15.67 8.42 6.64
N GLY A 42 15.08 7.68 5.71
CA GLY A 42 13.65 7.76 5.43
C GLY A 42 12.80 7.30 6.62
N SER A 43 13.23 6.26 7.35
CA SER A 43 12.59 5.87 8.63
C SER A 43 12.66 7.01 9.65
N GLN A 44 13.82 7.68 9.77
CA GLN A 44 13.95 8.84 10.65
C GLN A 44 13.01 9.99 10.27
N LEU A 45 12.82 10.26 8.97
CA LEU A 45 11.87 11.28 8.51
C LEU A 45 10.42 10.92 8.85
N ILE A 46 10.03 9.66 8.71
CA ILE A 46 8.70 9.20 9.12
C ILE A 46 8.54 9.32 10.64
N TYR A 47 9.56 8.91 11.41
CA TYR A 47 9.58 9.04 12.87
C TYR A 47 9.38 10.50 13.31
N GLN A 48 10.14 11.43 12.74
CA GLN A 48 10.03 12.86 13.01
C GLN A 48 8.65 13.41 12.64
N ALA A 49 8.10 12.98 11.51
CA ALA A 49 6.75 13.34 11.09
C ALA A 49 5.71 12.87 12.13
N CYS A 50 5.80 11.62 12.59
CA CYS A 50 4.93 11.06 13.62
C CYS A 50 5.02 11.81 14.96
N GLN A 51 6.23 12.19 15.37
CA GLN A 51 6.46 12.90 16.63
C GLN A 51 6.02 14.37 16.59
N SER A 52 6.05 15.01 15.41
CA SER A 52 5.68 16.42 15.27
C SER A 52 4.24 16.74 15.68
N GLY A 53 3.34 15.75 15.62
CA GLY A 53 1.90 15.97 15.77
C GLY A 53 1.25 16.83 14.67
N LEU A 54 2.04 17.32 13.70
CA LEU A 54 1.52 18.10 12.58
C LEU A 54 0.75 17.19 11.61
N PRO A 55 -0.17 17.74 10.79
CA PRO A 55 -0.90 16.95 9.82
C PRO A 55 0.04 16.40 8.74
N GLN A 56 -0.07 15.10 8.44
CA GLN A 56 0.84 14.41 7.51
C GLN A 56 0.07 13.45 6.61
N ALA A 57 0.42 13.41 5.32
CA ALA A 57 0.00 12.35 4.40
C ALA A 57 1.26 11.68 3.85
N ILE A 58 1.51 10.45 4.29
CA ILE A 58 2.72 9.69 3.99
C ILE A 58 2.30 8.42 3.26
N GLY A 59 2.98 8.06 2.18
CA GLY A 59 2.64 6.82 1.49
C GLY A 59 3.47 6.52 0.27
N LYS A 60 2.94 5.64 -0.58
CA LYS A 60 3.56 5.21 -1.83
C LYS A 60 2.48 5.07 -2.90
N LEU A 61 2.85 5.30 -4.15
CA LEU A 61 1.96 4.95 -5.26
C LEU A 61 2.08 3.46 -5.57
N GLY A 62 0.99 2.72 -5.53
CA GLY A 62 1.01 1.29 -5.85
C GLY A 62 1.22 1.03 -7.35
N SER A 63 1.64 -0.17 -7.70
CA SER A 63 1.95 -0.53 -9.10
C SER A 63 0.72 -0.55 -10.00
N VAL A 64 -0.43 -0.94 -9.45
CA VAL A 64 -1.70 -1.01 -10.20
C VAL A 64 -2.24 0.40 -10.45
N GLU A 65 -2.24 1.26 -9.43
CA GLU A 65 -2.67 2.65 -9.51
C GLU A 65 -1.75 3.45 -10.45
N LEU A 66 -0.43 3.24 -10.37
CA LEU A 66 0.53 3.81 -11.31
C LEU A 66 0.27 3.34 -12.75
N GLY A 67 -0.04 2.06 -12.95
CA GLY A 67 -0.40 1.50 -14.26
C GLY A 67 -1.58 2.24 -14.89
N ALA A 68 -2.67 2.36 -14.12
CA ALA A 68 -3.86 3.09 -14.54
C ALA A 68 -3.57 4.56 -14.89
N ILE A 69 -2.85 5.30 -14.01
CA ILE A 69 -2.47 6.70 -14.26
C ILE A 69 -1.60 6.81 -15.52
N ARG A 70 -0.61 5.94 -15.69
CA ARG A 70 0.26 5.95 -16.88
C ARG A 70 -0.52 5.70 -18.15
N LYS A 71 -1.49 4.78 -18.10
CA LYS A 71 -2.33 4.48 -19.25
C LYS A 71 -3.25 5.65 -19.57
N TYR A 72 -3.90 6.23 -18.56
CA TYR A 72 -4.70 7.44 -18.69
C TYR A 72 -3.92 8.60 -19.33
N LEU A 73 -2.70 8.87 -18.87
CA LEU A 73 -1.87 9.95 -19.44
C LEU A 73 -1.47 9.71 -20.91
N ARG A 74 -1.34 8.44 -21.34
CA ARG A 74 -1.14 8.10 -22.75
C ARG A 74 -2.44 8.23 -23.55
N TRP A 75 -3.53 7.78 -22.95
CA TRP A 75 -4.88 7.77 -23.50
C TRP A 75 -5.39 9.16 -23.87
N CYS A 76 -5.17 10.17 -23.02
CA CYS A 76 -5.56 11.57 -23.28
C CYS A 76 -5.03 12.10 -24.62
N ASN A 77 -3.95 11.52 -25.13
CA ASN A 77 -3.23 11.98 -26.32
C ASN A 77 -3.41 11.05 -27.55
N HIS A 78 -4.35 10.09 -27.53
CA HIS A 78 -4.51 9.11 -28.61
C HIS A 78 -5.96 9.01 -29.13
N PRO A 79 -6.19 8.78 -30.45
CA PRO A 79 -7.54 8.69 -31.03
C PRO A 79 -8.32 7.41 -30.64
N GLN A 80 -7.65 6.25 -30.53
CA GLN A 80 -8.28 4.98 -30.15
C GLN A 80 -8.33 4.79 -28.62
N ARG A 81 -9.25 5.52 -27.98
CA ARG A 81 -9.31 5.70 -26.53
C ARG A 81 -9.66 4.41 -25.77
N GLU A 82 -10.79 3.77 -26.04
CA GLU A 82 -11.29 2.69 -25.18
C GLU A 82 -10.40 1.43 -25.13
N GLU A 83 -10.03 0.88 -26.28
CA GLU A 83 -9.24 -0.36 -26.40
C GLU A 83 -7.91 -0.29 -25.65
N LEU A 84 -7.31 0.90 -25.59
CA LEU A 84 -6.04 1.10 -24.93
C LEU A 84 -6.11 0.83 -23.43
N THR A 85 -7.25 1.04 -22.79
CA THR A 85 -7.37 0.98 -21.32
C THR A 85 -7.99 -0.31 -20.80
N ALA A 86 -8.61 -1.14 -21.64
CA ALA A 86 -9.42 -2.28 -21.19
C ALA A 86 -8.70 -3.20 -20.18
N LEU A 87 -7.45 -3.58 -20.46
CA LEU A 87 -6.64 -4.40 -19.54
C LEU A 87 -6.33 -3.66 -18.24
N ASP A 88 -5.91 -2.39 -18.31
CA ASP A 88 -5.58 -1.59 -17.13
C ASP A 88 -6.82 -1.31 -16.27
N ARG A 89 -7.99 -1.09 -16.88
CA ARG A 89 -9.30 -1.00 -16.17
C ARG A 89 -9.59 -2.30 -15.44
N GLN A 90 -9.45 -3.44 -16.11
CA GLN A 90 -9.71 -4.75 -15.49
C GLN A 90 -8.75 -5.02 -14.32
N ILE A 91 -7.47 -4.70 -14.45
CA ILE A 91 -6.48 -4.85 -13.38
C ILE A 91 -6.79 -3.90 -12.23
N LEU A 92 -7.13 -2.64 -12.51
CA LEU A 92 -7.51 -1.65 -11.50
C LEU A 92 -8.79 -2.08 -10.74
N TYR A 93 -9.79 -2.58 -11.46
CA TYR A 93 -11.02 -3.14 -10.88
C TYR A 93 -10.73 -4.35 -10.01
N THR A 94 -9.97 -5.32 -10.52
CA THR A 94 -9.75 -6.59 -9.83
C THR A 94 -8.82 -6.39 -8.64
N ASN A 95 -7.60 -5.90 -8.86
CA ASN A 95 -6.54 -5.92 -7.86
C ASN A 95 -6.56 -4.71 -6.92
N ALA A 96 -6.97 -3.54 -7.41
CA ALA A 96 -7.00 -2.32 -6.59
C ALA A 96 -8.41 -1.99 -6.07
N GLY A 97 -9.44 -2.64 -6.62
CA GLY A 97 -10.82 -2.55 -6.17
C GLY A 97 -11.56 -1.29 -6.61
N VAL A 98 -11.17 -0.68 -7.74
CA VAL A 98 -11.84 0.52 -8.29
C VAL A 98 -12.96 0.12 -9.23
N PHE A 99 -14.19 0.51 -8.90
CA PHE A 99 -15.41 0.16 -9.65
C PHE A 99 -16.29 1.39 -9.90
N PRO A 100 -17.17 1.36 -10.91
CA PRO A 100 -17.36 0.31 -11.93
C PRO A 100 -16.17 0.15 -12.91
N ASN A 101 -16.14 -0.97 -13.62
CA ASN A 101 -15.09 -1.32 -14.59
C ASN A 101 -15.34 -0.65 -15.96
N ASP A 102 -15.22 0.67 -16.03
CA ASP A 102 -15.42 1.44 -17.27
C ASP A 102 -14.38 2.57 -17.46
N CYS A 103 -14.35 3.14 -18.66
CA CYS A 103 -13.41 4.21 -19.03
C CYS A 103 -13.56 5.44 -18.15
N HIS A 104 -14.80 5.82 -17.84
CA HIS A 104 -15.07 7.04 -17.09
C HIS A 104 -14.54 6.92 -15.65
N MET A 105 -14.71 5.75 -15.02
CA MET A 105 -14.16 5.49 -13.70
C MET A 105 -12.63 5.52 -13.70
N LEU A 106 -11.96 4.90 -14.68
CA LEU A 106 -10.49 4.96 -14.76
C LEU A 106 -9.98 6.41 -14.95
N GLU A 107 -10.65 7.19 -15.79
CA GLU A 107 -10.35 8.61 -16.00
C GLU A 107 -10.54 9.40 -14.71
N SER A 108 -11.72 9.33 -14.10
CA SER A 108 -12.07 10.04 -12.86
C SER A 108 -11.12 9.66 -11.72
N PHE A 109 -10.79 8.38 -11.55
CA PHE A 109 -9.79 7.90 -10.61
C PHE A 109 -8.41 8.50 -10.88
N SER A 110 -7.94 8.47 -12.14
CA SER A 110 -6.62 8.97 -12.51
C SER A 110 -6.50 10.48 -12.33
N VAL A 111 -7.54 11.23 -12.67
CA VAL A 111 -7.63 12.68 -12.43
C VAL A 111 -7.63 12.96 -10.94
N PHE A 112 -8.46 12.28 -10.16
CA PHE A 112 -8.53 12.44 -8.70
C PHE A 112 -7.17 12.18 -8.04
N MET A 113 -6.54 11.06 -8.36
CA MET A 113 -5.22 10.69 -7.82
C MET A 113 -4.16 11.74 -8.16
N THR A 114 -4.10 12.19 -9.42
CA THR A 114 -3.05 13.12 -9.88
C THR A 114 -3.29 14.58 -9.45
N ARG A 115 -4.55 15.00 -9.30
CA ARG A 115 -4.90 16.40 -9.03
C ARG A 115 -5.23 16.69 -7.57
N GLN A 116 -5.71 15.70 -6.81
CA GLN A 116 -6.19 15.91 -5.44
C GLN A 116 -5.41 15.11 -4.40
N VAL A 117 -4.84 13.96 -4.75
CA VAL A 117 -4.18 13.06 -3.78
C VAL A 117 -2.66 13.26 -3.77
N LEU A 118 -2.01 13.10 -4.92
CA LEU A 118 -0.55 13.21 -5.02
C LEU A 118 0.02 14.57 -4.58
N PRO A 119 -0.61 15.71 -4.90
CA PRO A 119 -0.11 17.02 -4.46
C PRO A 119 -0.14 17.21 -2.94
N GLU A 120 -0.97 16.44 -2.23
CA GLU A 120 -1.16 16.57 -0.79
C GLU A 120 -0.18 15.74 0.05
N LEU A 121 0.62 14.88 -0.57
CA LEU A 121 1.58 14.03 0.14
C LEU A 121 2.73 14.84 0.71
N THR A 122 3.08 14.58 1.98
CA THR A 122 4.29 15.10 2.62
C THR A 122 5.52 14.28 2.26
N LEU A 123 5.39 12.95 2.36
CA LEU A 123 6.44 11.98 2.01
C LEU A 123 5.89 10.94 1.03
N ILE A 124 6.67 10.61 0.00
CA ILE A 124 6.37 9.53 -0.94
C ILE A 124 7.51 8.53 -1.02
N GLY A 125 7.22 7.26 -0.79
CA GLY A 125 8.14 6.16 -1.07
C GLY A 125 8.12 5.80 -2.54
N VAL A 126 9.29 5.73 -3.15
CA VAL A 126 9.48 5.39 -4.57
C VAL A 126 9.90 3.93 -4.76
N TRP A 127 9.27 3.25 -5.71
CA TRP A 127 9.56 1.85 -6.07
C TRP A 127 10.53 1.73 -7.25
N PHE A 128 10.70 2.82 -8.02
CA PHE A 128 11.28 2.81 -9.35
C PHE A 128 10.49 1.96 -10.35
N ASN A 129 9.16 1.87 -10.16
CA ASN A 129 8.31 1.23 -11.14
C ASN A 129 8.29 2.05 -12.44
N LEU A 130 8.25 1.40 -13.59
CA LEU A 130 8.31 2.08 -14.90
C LEU A 130 7.30 3.23 -14.96
N GLY A 131 7.77 4.44 -15.29
CA GLY A 131 6.95 5.66 -15.41
C GLY A 131 6.56 6.34 -14.09
N GLU A 132 6.98 5.81 -12.94
CA GLU A 132 6.77 6.42 -11.63
C GLU A 132 7.41 7.81 -11.56
N ALA A 133 8.64 7.97 -12.08
CA ALA A 133 9.35 9.26 -12.05
C ALA A 133 8.55 10.35 -12.75
N ASN A 134 7.95 10.03 -13.90
CA ASN A 134 7.14 10.96 -14.68
C ASN A 134 5.89 11.42 -13.91
N VAL A 135 5.26 10.51 -13.15
CA VAL A 135 4.06 10.82 -12.38
C VAL A 135 4.43 11.61 -11.11
N VAL A 136 5.38 11.10 -10.32
CA VAL A 136 5.79 11.70 -9.05
C VAL A 136 6.38 13.10 -9.26
N LYS A 137 7.25 13.30 -10.25
CA LYS A 137 7.84 14.62 -10.50
C LYS A 137 6.83 15.65 -10.99
N ARG A 138 5.77 15.22 -11.67
CA ARG A 138 4.76 16.12 -12.23
C ARG A 138 3.66 16.47 -11.23
N TYR A 139 3.24 15.51 -10.41
CA TYR A 139 2.04 15.62 -9.57
C TYR A 139 2.32 15.59 -8.06
N ALA A 140 3.52 15.22 -7.63
CA ALA A 140 3.98 15.24 -6.23
C ALA A 140 5.30 16.01 -6.12
N LEU A 141 5.35 17.21 -6.72
CA LEU A 141 6.59 17.97 -6.87
C LEU A 141 7.18 18.42 -5.53
N ALA A 142 6.32 18.93 -4.64
CA ALA A 142 6.69 19.44 -3.32
C ALA A 142 6.95 18.33 -2.28
N THR A 143 6.57 17.08 -2.59
CA THR A 143 6.70 15.93 -1.70
C THR A 143 8.15 15.45 -1.61
N ARG A 144 8.63 15.19 -0.39
CA ARG A 144 9.96 14.61 -0.18
C ARG A 144 9.92 13.11 -0.51
N ARG A 145 11.01 12.59 -1.07
CA ARG A 145 11.07 11.22 -1.59
C ARG A 145 11.96 10.37 -0.70
N ILE A 146 11.48 9.18 -0.36
CA ILE A 146 12.21 8.20 0.45
C ILE A 146 12.25 6.86 -0.28
N ALA A 147 13.23 6.01 0.02
CA ALA A 147 13.20 4.64 -0.42
C ALA A 147 11.95 3.95 0.14
N ILE A 148 11.27 3.13 -0.67
CA ILE A 148 10.06 2.45 -0.19
C ILE A 148 10.30 1.58 1.06
N THR A 149 11.48 0.96 1.14
CA THR A 149 11.85 0.11 2.28
C THR A 149 11.95 0.88 3.60
N SER A 150 11.94 2.22 3.58
CA SER A 150 11.77 3.05 4.79
C SER A 150 10.44 2.79 5.51
N PHE A 151 9.39 2.35 4.82
CA PHE A 151 8.11 2.02 5.44
C PHE A 151 8.15 0.73 6.24
N GLU A 152 9.04 -0.17 5.88
CA GLU A 152 9.07 -1.55 6.36
C GLU A 152 9.98 -1.63 7.59
N SER A 153 9.47 -1.19 8.75
CA SER A 153 10.26 -0.96 9.97
C SER A 153 10.99 -2.20 10.50
N TYR A 154 10.56 -3.40 10.12
CA TYR A 154 11.22 -4.66 10.46
C TYR A 154 12.58 -4.85 9.76
N TRP A 155 12.92 -4.03 8.77
CA TRP A 155 14.27 -3.93 8.21
C TRP A 155 15.16 -2.90 8.87
N ILE A 156 14.56 -1.98 9.65
CA ILE A 156 15.28 -0.85 10.22
C ILE A 156 15.96 -1.30 11.50
N THR A 157 17.28 -1.15 11.55
CA THR A 157 18.10 -1.71 12.64
C THR A 157 18.38 -0.72 13.75
N GLN A 158 18.38 0.58 13.45
CA GLN A 158 18.69 1.61 14.44
C GLN A 158 17.43 2.13 15.14
N GLN A 159 16.55 2.79 14.39
CA GLN A 159 15.36 3.42 14.95
C GLN A 159 14.16 3.24 14.02
N PRO A 160 13.36 2.17 14.20
CA PRO A 160 12.15 1.97 13.42
C PRO A 160 11.15 3.10 13.68
N TRP A 161 10.60 3.68 12.63
CA TRP A 161 9.65 4.80 12.75
C TRP A 161 8.40 4.44 13.56
N THR A 162 8.01 3.17 13.58
CA THR A 162 6.88 2.65 14.36
C THR A 162 7.01 2.90 15.84
N LYS A 163 8.24 3.07 16.36
CA LYS A 163 8.46 3.46 17.76
C LYS A 163 7.70 4.73 18.15
N ALA A 164 7.53 5.66 17.21
CA ALA A 164 6.75 6.88 17.44
C ALA A 164 5.26 6.62 17.70
N LEU A 165 4.74 5.43 17.41
CA LEU A 165 3.34 5.07 17.67
C LEU A 165 3.06 4.80 19.15
N GLN A 166 4.10 4.54 19.96
CA GLN A 166 3.96 4.19 21.37
C GLN A 166 3.09 5.22 22.11
N GLY A 167 2.03 4.73 22.77
CA GLY A 167 1.11 5.55 23.56
C GLY A 167 0.13 6.43 22.77
N LYS A 168 0.12 6.39 21.43
CA LYS A 168 -0.83 7.14 20.59
C LYS A 168 -2.13 6.38 20.37
N ARG A 169 -3.17 7.08 19.91
CA ARG A 169 -4.38 6.48 19.33
C ARG A 169 -4.15 6.20 17.87
N VAL A 170 -4.08 4.92 17.52
CA VAL A 170 -3.73 4.47 16.17
C VAL A 170 -4.93 3.80 15.52
N LEU A 171 -5.46 4.43 14.47
CA LEU A 171 -6.51 3.86 13.63
C LEU A 171 -5.91 2.97 12.55
N VAL A 172 -6.12 1.67 12.65
CA VAL A 172 -5.69 0.71 11.64
C VAL A 172 -6.83 0.45 10.66
N VAL A 173 -6.64 0.91 9.42
CA VAL A 173 -7.61 0.79 8.33
C VAL A 173 -7.19 -0.36 7.42
N HIS A 174 -7.88 -1.49 7.52
CA HIS A 174 -7.46 -2.73 6.87
C HIS A 174 -8.64 -3.69 6.60
N PRO A 175 -8.59 -4.54 5.55
CA PRO A 175 -9.60 -5.59 5.34
C PRO A 175 -9.57 -6.68 6.41
N PHE A 176 -8.39 -6.95 7.00
CA PHE A 176 -8.18 -7.98 8.03
C PHE A 176 -8.42 -7.47 9.46
N GLU A 177 -9.55 -6.79 9.66
CA GLU A 177 -9.87 -6.11 10.91
C GLU A 177 -9.90 -7.07 12.11
N ALA A 178 -10.63 -8.19 11.97
CA ALA A 178 -10.80 -9.15 13.06
C ALA A 178 -9.47 -9.80 13.44
N THR A 179 -8.67 -10.14 12.43
CA THR A 179 -7.34 -10.74 12.58
C THR A 179 -6.38 -9.79 13.29
N ILE A 180 -6.36 -8.50 12.90
CA ILE A 180 -5.52 -7.48 13.52
C ILE A 180 -5.87 -7.29 15.00
N ARG A 181 -7.17 -7.19 15.32
CA ARG A 181 -7.64 -7.10 16.71
C ARG A 181 -7.20 -8.32 17.53
N ALA A 182 -7.32 -9.53 16.96
CA ALA A 182 -6.93 -10.77 17.63
C ALA A 182 -5.41 -10.91 17.85
N GLN A 183 -4.59 -10.37 16.93
CA GLN A 183 -3.13 -10.48 17.00
C GLN A 183 -2.46 -9.42 17.86
N TYR A 184 -3.05 -8.22 17.97
CA TYR A 184 -2.41 -7.10 18.68
C TYR A 184 -1.98 -7.39 20.13
N PRO A 185 -2.74 -8.16 20.95
CA PRO A 185 -2.30 -8.57 22.28
C PRO A 185 -0.97 -9.37 22.28
N TYR A 186 -0.66 -10.06 21.18
CA TYR A 186 0.53 -10.90 21.01
C TYR A 186 1.75 -10.18 20.44
N ARG A 187 1.71 -8.84 20.23
CA ARG A 187 2.79 -8.05 19.61
C ARG A 187 4.22 -8.38 20.09
N LEU A 188 4.42 -8.60 21.40
CA LEU A 188 5.73 -8.92 21.99
C LEU A 188 6.21 -10.32 21.60
N LYS A 189 5.29 -11.24 21.37
CA LYS A 189 5.59 -12.60 20.93
C LYS A 189 5.77 -12.69 19.41
N ILE A 190 5.04 -11.86 18.67
CA ILE A 190 5.21 -11.70 17.21
C ILE A 190 6.60 -11.14 16.90
N TRP A 191 7.02 -10.10 17.64
CA TRP A 191 8.30 -9.39 17.46
C TRP A 191 9.23 -9.53 18.67
N MET A 192 9.58 -10.77 19.03
CA MET A 192 10.47 -11.06 20.15
C MET A 192 11.87 -10.44 19.94
N GLY A 193 12.32 -9.57 20.85
CA GLY A 193 13.58 -8.84 20.73
C GLY A 193 13.55 -7.69 19.71
N ARG A 194 12.36 -7.36 19.19
CA ARG A 194 12.13 -6.27 18.22
C ARG A 194 10.83 -5.53 18.53
N GLU A 195 10.59 -5.26 19.80
CA GLU A 195 9.33 -4.74 20.32
C GLU A 195 8.95 -3.38 19.70
N ASP A 196 9.95 -2.60 19.27
CA ASP A 196 9.75 -1.29 18.62
C ASP A 196 9.14 -1.40 17.19
N VAL A 197 9.04 -2.60 16.60
CA VAL A 197 8.34 -2.82 15.32
C VAL A 197 6.83 -2.71 15.48
N LEU A 198 6.28 -3.20 16.60
CA LEU A 198 4.86 -3.04 16.95
C LEU A 198 4.73 -2.65 18.44
N PRO A 199 4.97 -1.38 18.78
CA PRO A 199 4.92 -0.90 20.15
C PRO A 199 3.48 -0.89 20.70
N LYS A 200 3.34 -0.65 22.00
CA LYS A 200 2.02 -0.54 22.65
C LYS A 200 1.41 0.84 22.38
N PHE A 201 0.20 0.85 21.86
CA PHE A 201 -0.61 2.01 21.51
C PHE A 201 -2.09 1.65 21.71
N GLU A 202 -2.97 2.64 21.68
CA GLU A 202 -4.42 2.40 21.68
C GLU A 202 -4.85 2.00 20.27
N LEU A 203 -5.21 0.73 20.09
CA LEU A 203 -5.63 0.19 18.81
C LEU A 203 -7.10 0.52 18.54
N LEU A 204 -7.33 1.32 17.52
CA LEU A 204 -8.62 1.53 16.87
C LEU A 204 -8.58 0.83 15.51
N THR A 205 -9.70 0.34 15.00
CA THR A 205 -9.74 -0.29 13.68
C THR A 205 -10.96 0.15 12.87
N MET A 206 -10.78 0.16 11.54
CA MET A 206 -11.86 0.38 10.58
C MET A 206 -11.73 -0.65 9.46
N LYS A 207 -12.80 -1.41 9.21
CA LYS A 207 -12.84 -2.43 8.16
C LYS A 207 -12.88 -1.79 6.79
N VAL A 208 -12.05 -2.30 5.88
CA VAL A 208 -12.07 -1.92 4.46
C VAL A 208 -12.93 -2.91 3.69
N PRO A 209 -13.82 -2.46 2.77
CA PRO A 209 -14.52 -3.35 1.86
C PRO A 209 -13.56 -4.19 1.03
N GLN A 210 -13.90 -5.46 0.81
CA GLN A 210 -13.13 -6.32 -0.11
C GLN A 210 -13.34 -5.88 -1.57
N SER A 211 -12.43 -6.29 -2.45
CA SER A 211 -12.52 -5.99 -3.88
C SER A 211 -13.87 -6.45 -4.47
N PRO A 212 -14.46 -5.66 -5.41
CA PRO A 212 -15.67 -6.02 -6.14
C PRO A 212 -15.49 -7.29 -7.01
N ALA A 213 -14.24 -7.73 -7.24
CA ALA A 213 -13.96 -9.02 -7.88
C ALA A 213 -14.14 -10.23 -6.95
N LEU A 214 -14.25 -10.01 -5.64
CA LEU A 214 -14.42 -11.06 -4.64
C LEU A 214 -15.83 -11.08 -4.05
N ILE A 215 -16.38 -9.90 -3.77
CA ILE A 215 -17.68 -9.73 -3.11
C ILE A 215 -18.40 -8.57 -3.78
N THR A 216 -19.72 -8.68 -3.95
CA THR A 216 -20.56 -7.60 -4.48
C THR A 216 -20.40 -6.33 -3.62
N PRO A 217 -20.03 -5.19 -4.22
CA PRO A 217 -19.89 -3.94 -3.48
C PRO A 217 -21.24 -3.46 -2.95
N ARG A 218 -21.22 -2.78 -1.79
CA ARG A 218 -22.43 -2.17 -1.20
C ARG A 218 -22.78 -0.84 -1.84
N HIS A 219 -21.78 -0.13 -2.34
CA HIS A 219 -21.89 1.19 -2.96
C HIS A 219 -21.96 1.05 -4.49
N ALA A 220 -22.49 2.05 -5.18
CA ALA A 220 -22.59 2.01 -6.64
C ALA A 220 -21.25 2.35 -7.31
N SER A 221 -20.39 3.10 -6.62
CA SER A 221 -19.07 3.48 -7.14
C SER A 221 -17.97 3.47 -6.07
N TRP A 222 -16.72 3.42 -6.53
CA TRP A 222 -15.54 3.56 -5.68
C TRP A 222 -15.50 4.91 -4.94
N PHE A 223 -16.00 5.98 -5.57
CA PHE A 223 -16.05 7.30 -4.92
C PHE A 223 -17.07 7.36 -3.79
N GLU A 224 -18.25 6.74 -3.95
CA GLU A 224 -19.23 6.62 -2.86
C GLU A 224 -18.67 5.79 -1.69
N ALA A 225 -17.99 4.68 -1.99
CA ALA A 225 -17.32 3.88 -0.96
C ALA A 225 -16.21 4.67 -0.25
N LEU A 226 -15.42 5.46 -1.00
CA LEU A 226 -14.40 6.32 -0.43
C LEU A 226 -15.00 7.39 0.48
N GLU A 227 -16.09 8.04 0.05
CA GLU A 227 -16.78 9.07 0.84
C GLU A 227 -17.32 8.50 2.16
N ASP A 228 -17.99 7.34 2.12
CA ASP A 228 -18.45 6.64 3.31
C ASP A 228 -17.29 6.29 4.26
N MET A 229 -16.18 5.76 3.73
CA MET A 229 -14.98 5.50 4.54
C MET A 229 -14.37 6.78 5.13
N GLN A 230 -14.40 7.89 4.41
CA GLN A 230 -13.93 9.19 4.91
C GLN A 230 -14.84 9.71 6.04
N GLN A 231 -16.15 9.54 5.92
CA GLN A 231 -17.12 9.90 6.97
C GLN A 231 -16.93 9.03 8.22
N GLN A 232 -16.77 7.72 8.06
CA GLN A 232 -16.46 6.80 9.17
C GLN A 232 -15.15 7.19 9.85
N MET A 233 -14.10 7.49 9.08
CA MET A 233 -12.82 7.95 9.62
C MET A 233 -12.94 9.28 10.36
N SER A 234 -13.75 10.22 9.86
CA SER A 234 -14.00 11.52 10.51
C SER A 234 -14.75 11.40 11.84
N ALA A 235 -15.49 10.32 12.08
CA ALA A 235 -16.20 10.07 13.32
C ALA A 235 -15.32 9.44 14.42
N VAL A 236 -14.08 9.08 14.11
CA VAL A 236 -13.14 8.43 15.03
C VAL A 236 -12.08 9.42 15.50
N GLU A 237 -11.88 9.48 16.81
CA GLU A 237 -10.80 10.28 17.40
C GLU A 237 -9.49 9.48 17.46
N PHE A 238 -8.59 9.76 16.53
CA PHE A 238 -7.25 9.14 16.46
C PHE A 238 -6.15 10.20 16.31
N ASP A 239 -4.89 9.80 16.49
CA ASP A 239 -3.72 10.65 16.24
C ASP A 239 -3.05 10.27 14.91
N ILE A 240 -2.92 8.97 14.65
CA ILE A 240 -2.27 8.40 13.46
C ILE A 240 -3.15 7.30 12.86
N ALA A 241 -3.27 7.28 11.54
CA ALA A 241 -3.91 6.20 10.80
C ALA A 241 -2.87 5.36 10.04
N LEU A 242 -2.85 4.04 10.28
CA LEU A 242 -2.07 3.07 9.51
C LEU A 242 -2.97 2.41 8.48
N ILE A 243 -2.66 2.56 7.19
CA ILE A 243 -3.63 2.30 6.11
C ILE A 243 -3.10 1.26 5.12
N GLY A 244 -3.76 0.11 5.10
CA GLY A 244 -3.61 -0.93 4.08
C GLY A 244 -4.97 -1.25 3.46
N ALA A 245 -5.40 -0.42 2.50
CA ALA A 245 -6.77 -0.38 2.01
C ALA A 245 -6.86 -0.35 0.46
N GLY A 246 -5.95 -1.04 -0.25
CA GLY A 246 -5.91 -1.01 -1.72
C GLY A 246 -5.85 0.43 -2.28
N ALA A 247 -6.63 0.71 -3.33
CA ALA A 247 -6.71 2.02 -3.96
C ALA A 247 -7.19 3.14 -3.03
N TYR A 248 -7.92 2.82 -1.95
CA TYR A 248 -8.38 3.83 -0.97
C TYR A 248 -7.26 4.40 -0.12
N SER A 249 -6.10 3.74 -0.07
CA SER A 249 -5.12 4.01 0.97
C SER A 249 -4.52 5.42 0.95
N LEU A 250 -4.09 5.89 -0.23
CA LEU A 250 -3.55 7.24 -0.38
C LEU A 250 -4.64 8.32 -0.18
N PRO A 251 -5.84 8.20 -0.77
CA PRO A 251 -6.95 9.12 -0.47
C PRO A 251 -7.27 9.23 1.02
N LEU A 252 -7.29 8.11 1.75
CA LEU A 252 -7.54 8.10 3.20
C LEU A 252 -6.37 8.70 4.00
N ALA A 253 -5.12 8.51 3.54
CA ALA A 253 -3.97 9.17 4.16
C ALA A 253 -4.04 10.70 4.01
N VAL A 254 -4.47 11.17 2.83
CA VAL A 254 -4.73 12.60 2.57
C VAL A 254 -5.92 13.10 3.39
N HIS A 255 -6.97 12.30 3.55
CA HIS A 255 -8.10 12.65 4.40
C HIS A 255 -7.68 12.82 5.87
N ALA A 256 -6.86 11.91 6.40
CA ALA A 256 -6.28 12.05 7.74
C ALA A 256 -5.58 13.40 7.92
N LYS A 257 -4.74 13.80 6.95
CA LYS A 257 -4.07 15.11 6.93
C LYS A 257 -5.08 16.26 6.94
N LYS A 258 -6.16 16.18 6.16
CA LYS A 258 -7.22 17.21 6.13
C LYS A 258 -7.98 17.32 7.45
N LEU A 259 -8.09 16.24 8.23
CA LEU A 259 -8.63 16.24 9.59
C LEU A 259 -7.65 16.78 10.65
N GLY A 260 -6.48 17.26 10.23
CA GLY A 260 -5.42 17.69 11.15
C GLY A 260 -4.66 16.53 11.80
N LYS A 261 -4.83 15.30 11.30
CA LYS A 261 -4.21 14.08 11.82
C LYS A 261 -3.11 13.58 10.87
N GLN A 262 -2.55 12.41 11.16
CA GLN A 262 -1.49 11.82 10.35
C GLN A 262 -1.97 10.52 9.69
N GLY A 263 -1.77 10.39 8.39
CA GLY A 263 -2.10 9.19 7.63
C GLY A 263 -0.87 8.56 6.99
N ILE A 264 -0.67 7.26 7.20
CA ILE A 264 0.48 6.51 6.69
C ILE A 264 -0.02 5.30 5.90
N HIS A 265 0.13 5.36 4.57
CA HIS A 265 -0.16 4.24 3.68
C HIS A 265 1.02 3.26 3.60
N LEU A 266 0.81 2.05 4.11
CA LEU A 266 1.79 0.95 4.05
C LEU A 266 1.37 -0.15 3.04
N GLY A 267 0.07 -0.22 2.72
CA GLY A 267 -0.47 -1.21 1.78
C GLY A 267 -0.41 -2.62 2.36
N GLY A 268 -0.03 -3.60 1.54
CA GLY A 268 0.04 -5.00 1.97
C GLY A 268 0.99 -5.26 3.14
N ALA A 269 2.03 -4.42 3.32
CA ALA A 269 2.97 -4.58 4.42
C ALA A 269 2.32 -4.33 5.80
N THR A 270 1.15 -3.67 5.87
CA THR A 270 0.42 -3.45 7.13
C THR A 270 0.20 -4.78 7.87
N GLN A 271 -0.17 -5.86 7.18
CA GLN A 271 -0.48 -7.15 7.82
C GLN A 271 0.74 -7.79 8.51
N ILE A 272 1.95 -7.51 8.00
CA ILE A 272 3.21 -8.07 8.50
C ILE A 272 3.46 -7.57 9.93
N PHE A 273 3.19 -6.29 10.20
CA PHE A 273 3.34 -5.71 11.54
C PHE A 273 2.54 -6.48 12.60
N PHE A 274 1.39 -7.04 12.23
CA PHE A 274 0.52 -7.79 13.13
C PHE A 274 0.74 -9.30 13.08
N GLY A 275 1.85 -9.79 12.51
CA GLY A 275 2.17 -11.22 12.49
C GLY A 275 1.25 -12.04 11.57
N ILE A 276 0.66 -11.41 10.55
CA ILE A 276 -0.32 -12.06 9.67
C ILE A 276 0.38 -12.55 8.40
N LYS A 277 0.45 -13.87 8.24
CA LYS A 277 1.00 -14.59 7.08
C LYS A 277 0.17 -14.34 5.82
N GLY A 278 0.77 -14.58 4.66
CA GLY A 278 0.11 -14.49 3.37
C GLY A 278 0.98 -15.09 2.27
N GLY A 279 0.37 -15.55 1.18
CA GLY A 279 1.04 -16.27 0.09
C GLY A 279 2.28 -15.56 -0.48
N ARG A 280 2.27 -14.21 -0.52
CA ARG A 280 3.43 -13.40 -0.94
C ARG A 280 4.62 -13.56 0.00
N TRP A 281 4.33 -13.54 1.29
CA TRP A 281 5.30 -13.42 2.37
C TRP A 281 5.92 -14.78 2.70
N ASP A 282 5.19 -15.86 2.46
CA ASP A 282 5.67 -17.23 2.67
C ASP A 282 6.89 -17.58 1.81
N VAL A 283 6.95 -17.03 0.60
CA VAL A 283 8.04 -17.25 -0.36
C VAL A 283 9.03 -16.10 -0.40
N ASP A 284 8.81 -15.06 0.42
CA ASP A 284 9.78 -13.98 0.56
C ASP A 284 10.94 -14.47 1.45
N PRO A 285 12.19 -14.47 0.95
CA PRO A 285 13.31 -15.10 1.63
C PRO A 285 13.69 -14.43 2.94
N VAL A 286 13.16 -13.24 3.24
CA VAL A 286 13.46 -12.55 4.49
C VAL A 286 12.22 -12.37 5.36
N ILE A 287 11.07 -11.99 4.82
CA ILE A 287 9.86 -11.83 5.66
C ILE A 287 9.50 -13.15 6.34
N SER A 288 9.61 -14.28 5.62
CA SER A 288 9.36 -15.61 6.16
C SER A 288 10.28 -15.98 7.33
N GLN A 289 11.45 -15.35 7.46
CA GLN A 289 12.38 -15.59 8.58
C GLN A 289 11.87 -14.98 9.90
N PHE A 290 10.96 -14.00 9.84
CA PHE A 290 10.34 -13.44 11.04
C PHE A 290 9.21 -14.31 11.60
N TYR A 291 8.76 -15.32 10.86
CA TYR A 291 7.68 -16.18 11.30
C TYR A 291 8.06 -16.98 12.54
N ASN A 292 7.13 -17.06 13.49
CA ASN A 292 7.18 -17.97 14.62
C ASN A 292 5.79 -18.58 14.89
N GLU A 293 5.64 -19.33 15.98
CA GLU A 293 4.39 -19.99 16.38
C GLU A 293 3.20 -19.04 16.64
N HIS A 294 3.46 -17.75 16.84
CA HIS A 294 2.43 -16.73 17.07
C HIS A 294 1.94 -16.05 15.81
N TRP A 295 2.61 -16.26 14.66
CA TRP A 295 2.15 -15.75 13.38
C TRP A 295 1.03 -16.60 12.81
N ILE A 296 -0.09 -15.99 12.44
CA ILE A 296 -1.30 -16.68 11.97
C ILE A 296 -1.62 -16.33 10.52
N ARG A 297 -2.48 -17.13 9.88
CA ARG A 297 -3.17 -16.72 8.64
C ARG A 297 -4.34 -15.81 8.99
N PRO A 298 -4.87 -15.01 8.03
CA PRO A 298 -6.09 -14.27 8.26
C PRO A 298 -7.21 -15.17 8.78
N LEU A 299 -8.02 -14.65 9.71
CA LEU A 299 -9.18 -15.37 10.24
C LEU A 299 -10.22 -15.63 9.13
N PRO A 300 -11.10 -16.63 9.30
CA PRO A 300 -12.14 -16.92 8.30
C PRO A 300 -12.99 -15.71 7.93
N GLU A 301 -13.32 -14.83 8.88
CA GLU A 301 -14.17 -13.64 8.65
C GLU A 301 -13.47 -12.55 7.82
N ASP A 302 -12.15 -12.64 7.70
CA ASP A 302 -11.29 -11.77 6.91
C ASP A 302 -10.79 -12.46 5.62
N THR A 303 -11.21 -13.71 5.40
CA THR A 303 -10.84 -14.54 4.25
C THR A 303 -12.05 -14.69 3.30
N PRO A 304 -12.16 -13.86 2.26
CA PRO A 304 -13.25 -13.96 1.30
C PRO A 304 -13.12 -15.23 0.44
N PRO A 305 -14.25 -15.75 -0.09
CA PRO A 305 -14.19 -16.83 -1.07
C PRO A 305 -13.43 -16.39 -2.33
N HIS A 306 -12.84 -17.36 -3.03
CA HIS A 306 -12.10 -17.11 -4.28
C HIS A 306 -10.98 -16.05 -4.17
N ASN A 307 -10.36 -15.91 -2.99
CA ASN A 307 -9.26 -14.98 -2.74
C ASN A 307 -8.08 -15.11 -3.72
N THR A 308 -7.95 -16.25 -4.40
CA THR A 308 -6.97 -16.51 -5.45
C THR A 308 -7.14 -15.62 -6.69
N LEU A 309 -8.32 -15.02 -6.88
CA LEU A 309 -8.56 -14.03 -7.94
C LEU A 309 -7.72 -12.76 -7.76
N ILE A 310 -7.38 -12.40 -6.52
CA ILE A 310 -6.52 -11.26 -6.23
C ILE A 310 -5.08 -11.73 -6.17
N GLU A 311 -4.36 -11.51 -7.28
CA GLU A 311 -2.93 -11.79 -7.38
C GLU A 311 -2.53 -13.22 -6.96
N GLY A 312 -3.40 -14.21 -7.16
CA GLY A 312 -3.14 -15.59 -6.77
C GLY A 312 -3.27 -15.87 -5.27
N GLY A 313 -3.98 -15.02 -4.52
CA GLY A 313 -4.19 -15.19 -3.08
C GLY A 313 -3.03 -14.63 -2.26
N THR A 314 -2.33 -13.64 -2.78
CA THR A 314 -1.04 -13.17 -2.26
C THR A 314 -1.09 -12.66 -0.80
N TYR A 315 -2.26 -12.21 -0.32
CA TYR A 315 -2.44 -11.67 1.03
C TYR A 315 -2.97 -12.68 2.06
N TRP A 316 -3.43 -13.84 1.60
CA TRP A 316 -3.99 -14.92 2.42
C TRP A 316 -3.03 -16.11 2.45
#